data_AF-A0A2P7N208-F1
#
_entry.id   AF-A0A2P7N208-F1
#
_cell.length_a   1.000
_cell.length_b   1.000
_cell.length_c   1.000
_cell.angle_alpha   90.00
_cell.angle_beta   90.00
_cell.angle_gamma   90.00
#
_symmetry.space_group_name_H-M   'P 1'
#
loop_
_entity.id
_entity.type
_entity.pdbx_description
1 polymer ?
#
loop_
_entity_poly.entity_id
_entity_poly.type
_entity_poly.pdbx_seq_one_letter_code
_entity_poly.pdbx_strand_id
1 'polypeptide(L)'
;MKAMASSGGKPRSSLSERQMVGLFSLGLGVVLFLLILMRGQQAAREGNQEISNDTYWVLVSPLVFSAFGVVLLRSPKARVGARGRALEQSQRTTQSAQAALARVDDGATQQLAQARAEAAAALAALESLQGEQDRTAAQAGAKIRALQAELSAAQQARVQLEANLRRDLVTQTADTSGALAAVQLVEGQLDAFAGGFNDQLAAARRQLDGLIASQEQQLAGLRSEASQAQAALDRLRGDQEAQLARLRSEASRAISSAQAAQADTQAVAADVSAQMATMDQQIQQAQQSCSRATASLDAAVVSTGQGQAEALATAQQAQRQVEKLASTLAAQMDTARQQLAAAVQASKQAQEVVDRLEQGAPAFVAAAPTAATGSDAFLSCYREACEELGVLPGSGWQEVRATWRRKVMDWHPDQGGDSRLWVRRNAAYQLLVAWYEFNGAS
;
A
#
# COMPACT_ATOMS: atom_id res chain seq x y z
N MET A 1 46.73 -40.77 -16.76
CA MET A 1 45.59 -40.16 -17.49
C MET A 1 45.03 -39.04 -16.63
N LYS A 2 45.01 -37.83 -17.18
CA LYS A 2 44.87 -36.54 -16.49
C LYS A 2 43.52 -35.96 -16.95
N ALA A 3 42.58 -35.75 -16.04
CA ALA A 3 41.32 -35.07 -16.32
C ALA A 3 41.24 -33.80 -15.47
N MET A 4 41.52 -32.66 -16.11
CA MET A 4 41.29 -31.32 -15.57
C MET A 4 39.81 -30.99 -15.73
N ALA A 5 39.12 -30.75 -14.62
CA ALA A 5 37.74 -30.25 -14.61
C ALA A 5 37.75 -28.73 -14.78
N SER A 6 37.11 -28.29 -15.86
CA SER A 6 36.91 -26.91 -16.29
C SER A 6 36.04 -26.13 -15.28
N SER A 7 36.61 -25.04 -14.74
CA SER A 7 35.92 -24.04 -13.93
C SER A 7 34.95 -23.23 -14.80
N GLY A 8 33.63 -23.45 -14.62
CA GLY A 8 32.57 -22.69 -15.26
C GLY A 8 32.42 -21.31 -14.62
N GLY A 9 33.00 -20.29 -15.26
CA GLY A 9 32.80 -18.90 -14.89
C GLY A 9 31.35 -18.46 -15.07
N LYS A 10 30.67 -18.09 -13.97
CA LYS A 10 29.38 -17.40 -14.01
C LYS A 10 29.56 -16.05 -14.73
N PRO A 11 28.72 -15.71 -15.72
CA PRO A 11 28.76 -14.39 -16.33
C PRO A 11 28.43 -13.35 -15.25
N ARG A 12 29.36 -12.43 -15.02
CA ARG A 12 29.13 -11.26 -14.17
C ARG A 12 27.96 -10.50 -14.76
N SER A 13 26.88 -10.40 -13.99
CA SER A 13 25.67 -9.65 -14.33
C SER A 13 26.04 -8.23 -14.70
N SER A 14 25.94 -7.90 -15.99
CA SER A 14 25.94 -6.52 -16.45
C SER A 14 24.74 -5.83 -15.79
N LEU A 15 25.02 -4.98 -14.78
CA LEU A 15 24.04 -4.03 -14.25
C LEU A 15 23.37 -3.36 -15.45
N SER A 16 22.05 -3.49 -15.56
CA SER A 16 21.34 -2.94 -16.71
C SER A 16 21.67 -1.46 -16.80
N GLU A 17 21.95 -0.95 -18.00
CA GLU A 17 22.32 0.44 -18.28
C GLU A 17 21.42 1.45 -17.54
N ARG A 18 20.13 1.10 -17.36
CA ARG A 18 19.14 1.86 -16.59
C ARG A 18 19.45 1.98 -15.08
N GLN A 19 20.00 0.93 -14.47
CA GLN A 19 20.41 0.94 -13.06
C GLN A 19 21.68 1.79 -12.86
N MET A 20 22.61 1.77 -13.83
CA MET A 20 23.77 2.67 -13.78
C MET A 20 23.34 4.13 -13.91
N VAL A 21 22.42 4.45 -14.84
CA VAL A 21 21.88 5.82 -14.98
C VAL A 21 21.10 6.26 -13.73
N GLY A 22 20.33 5.36 -13.11
CA GLY A 22 19.61 5.63 -11.86
C GLY A 22 20.55 5.93 -10.69
N LEU A 23 21.61 5.13 -10.52
CA LEU A 23 22.63 5.36 -9.49
C LEU A 23 23.41 6.66 -9.74
N PHE A 24 23.72 6.97 -11.00
CA PHE A 24 24.44 8.19 -11.37
C PHE A 24 23.60 9.45 -11.11
N SER A 25 22.31 9.42 -11.45
CA SER A 25 21.36 10.51 -11.17
C SER A 25 21.17 10.73 -9.67
N LEU A 26 21.04 9.65 -8.88
CA LEU A 26 20.96 9.72 -7.43
C LEU A 26 22.23 10.32 -6.81
N GLY A 27 23.40 9.85 -7.25
CA GLY A 27 24.70 10.36 -6.81
C GLY A 27 24.87 11.85 -7.10
N LEU A 28 24.54 12.28 -8.32
CA LEU A 28 24.61 13.69 -8.72
C LEU A 28 23.65 14.57 -7.91
N GLY A 29 22.43 14.11 -7.66
CA GLY A 29 21.44 14.82 -6.85
C GLY A 29 21.90 15.06 -5.41
N VAL A 30 22.52 14.04 -4.78
CA VAL A 30 23.06 14.16 -3.42
C VAL A 30 24.25 15.13 -3.36
N VAL A 31 25.14 15.07 -4.35
CA VAL A 31 26.30 15.99 -4.41
C VAL A 31 25.85 17.44 -4.60
N LEU A 32 24.90 17.70 -5.49
CA LEU A 32 24.34 19.04 -5.70
C LEU A 32 23.64 19.55 -4.45
N PHE A 33 22.86 18.70 -3.77
CA PHE A 33 22.19 19.06 -2.52
C PHE A 33 23.18 19.49 -1.44
N LEU A 34 24.28 18.74 -1.26
CA LEU A 34 25.32 19.08 -0.29
C LEU A 34 26.06 20.39 -0.65
N LEU A 35 26.35 20.62 -1.93
CA LEU A 35 26.98 21.87 -2.37
C LEU A 35 26.09 23.09 -2.12
N ILE A 36 24.78 22.97 -2.35
CA ILE A 36 23.81 24.05 -2.10
C ILE A 36 23.70 24.33 -0.59
N LEU A 37 23.69 23.30 0.24
CA LEU A 37 23.69 23.47 1.70
C LEU A 37 24.97 24.13 2.22
N MET A 38 26.14 23.74 1.73
CA MET A 38 27.40 24.37 2.13
C MET A 38 27.44 25.86 1.73
N ARG A 39 26.91 26.20 0.55
CA ARG A 39 26.85 27.59 0.08
C ARG A 39 25.83 28.43 0.86
N GLY A 40 24.68 27.85 1.22
CA GLY A 40 23.70 28.49 2.10
C GLY A 40 24.23 28.76 3.50
N GLN A 41 25.03 27.85 4.05
CA GLN A 41 25.69 28.05 5.35
C GLN A 41 26.77 29.14 5.30
N GLN A 42 27.50 29.29 4.19
CA GLN A 42 28.43 30.40 3.99
C GLN A 42 27.70 31.75 3.91
N ALA A 43 26.62 31.83 3.12
CA ALA A 43 25.81 33.05 3.02
C ALA A 43 25.16 33.46 4.35
N ALA A 44 24.75 32.47 5.17
CA ALA A 44 24.21 32.72 6.51
C ALA A 44 25.26 33.30 7.48
N ARG A 45 26.54 32.94 7.33
CA ARG A 45 27.64 33.54 8.13
C ARG A 45 27.96 34.97 7.73
N GLU A 46 27.66 35.33 6.48
CA GLU A 46 27.87 36.68 5.93
C GLU A 46 26.68 37.63 6.20
N GLY A 47 25.63 37.16 6.89
CA GLY A 47 24.50 37.99 7.31
C GLY A 47 23.53 38.39 6.19
N ASN A 48 23.67 37.80 4.99
CA ASN A 48 22.86 38.17 3.83
C ASN A 48 21.59 37.31 3.72
N GLN A 49 20.51 37.77 4.37
CA GLN A 49 19.24 37.03 4.47
C GLN A 49 18.52 36.85 3.11
N GLU A 50 18.76 37.73 2.14
CA GLU A 50 18.16 37.63 0.79
C GLU A 50 18.65 36.39 0.04
N ILE A 51 19.95 36.09 0.12
CA ILE A 51 20.56 34.92 -0.55
C ILE A 51 20.11 33.61 0.12
N SER A 52 19.86 33.63 1.42
CA SER A 52 19.36 32.46 2.15
C SER A 52 18.00 32.01 1.61
N ASN A 53 17.09 32.94 1.34
CA ASN A 53 15.74 32.60 0.88
C ASN A 53 15.73 32.09 -0.57
N ASP A 54 16.57 32.65 -1.45
CA ASP A 54 16.77 32.13 -2.82
C ASP A 54 17.42 30.74 -2.82
N THR A 55 18.29 30.45 -1.86
CA THR A 55 18.93 29.12 -1.73
C THR A 55 17.90 28.02 -1.43
N TYR A 56 16.81 28.33 -0.72
CA TYR A 56 15.73 27.38 -0.46
C TYR A 56 14.89 27.05 -1.71
N TRP A 57 14.72 28.00 -2.63
CA TRP A 57 14.05 27.72 -3.91
C TRP A 57 14.92 26.88 -4.85
N VAL A 58 16.24 27.05 -4.79
CA VAL A 58 17.20 26.24 -5.57
C VAL A 58 17.26 24.78 -5.07
N LEU A 59 16.93 24.52 -3.80
CA LEU A 59 16.88 23.17 -3.22
C LEU A 59 15.76 22.28 -3.77
N VAL A 60 14.76 22.85 -4.44
CA VAL A 60 13.64 22.09 -5.02
C VAL A 60 14.12 21.20 -6.19
N SER A 61 15.06 21.68 -7.01
CA SER A 61 15.53 20.94 -8.20
C SER A 61 16.30 19.63 -7.86
N PRO A 62 17.27 19.62 -6.92
CA PRO A 62 17.93 18.38 -6.50
C PRO A 62 16.98 17.37 -5.86
N LEU A 63 15.97 17.84 -5.13
CA LEU A 63 14.97 17.00 -4.48
C LEU A 63 14.12 16.26 -5.51
N VAL A 64 13.64 16.96 -6.54
CA VAL A 64 12.91 16.37 -7.68
C VAL A 64 13.78 15.37 -8.43
N PHE A 65 15.05 15.68 -8.68
CA PHE A 65 15.98 14.75 -9.33
C PHE A 65 16.23 13.47 -8.50
N SER A 66 16.38 13.59 -7.19
CA SER A 66 16.55 12.43 -6.30
C SER A 66 15.29 11.54 -6.25
N ALA A 67 14.10 12.16 -6.21
CA ALA A 67 12.83 11.45 -6.24
C ALA A 67 12.65 10.70 -7.57
N PHE A 68 13.04 11.32 -8.69
CA PHE A 68 13.00 10.69 -10.01
C PHE A 68 14.00 9.51 -10.11
N GLY A 69 15.19 9.65 -9.52
CA GLY A 69 16.17 8.55 -9.40
C GLY A 69 15.62 7.35 -8.62
N VAL A 70 14.91 7.59 -7.51
CA VAL A 70 14.25 6.53 -6.73
C VAL A 70 13.12 5.85 -7.50
N VAL A 71 12.33 6.61 -8.28
CA VAL A 71 11.27 6.07 -9.14
C VAL A 71 11.83 5.18 -10.25
N LEU A 72 12.94 5.58 -10.87
CA LEU A 72 13.60 4.78 -11.92
C LEU A 72 14.27 3.51 -11.38
N LEU A 73 14.77 3.54 -10.15
CA LEU A 73 15.29 2.34 -9.46
C LEU A 73 14.16 1.38 -9.06
N ARG A 74 12.92 1.86 -8.98
CA ARG A 74 11.72 1.07 -8.64
C ARG A 74 11.21 0.31 -9.86
N SER A 75 11.90 -0.78 -10.18
CA SER A 75 11.54 -1.68 -11.29
C SER A 75 10.07 -2.15 -11.20
N PRO A 76 9.24 -1.99 -12.25
CA PRO A 76 7.81 -2.37 -12.23
C PRO A 76 7.57 -3.88 -12.12
N LYS A 77 8.60 -4.71 -12.30
CA LYS A 77 8.52 -6.18 -12.18
C LYS A 77 8.37 -6.69 -10.74
N ALA A 78 8.53 -5.87 -9.71
CA ALA A 78 8.46 -6.32 -8.31
C ALA A 78 7.03 -6.36 -7.72
N ARG A 79 6.03 -5.68 -8.32
CA ARG A 79 4.66 -5.63 -7.74
C ARG A 79 3.78 -6.83 -8.07
N VAL A 80 4.02 -7.52 -9.19
CA VAL A 80 3.26 -8.74 -9.54
C VAL A 80 3.59 -9.89 -8.59
N GLY A 81 4.84 -10.00 -8.13
CA GLY A 81 5.27 -11.03 -7.17
C GLY A 81 4.90 -10.75 -5.71
N ALA A 82 4.51 -9.53 -5.33
CA ALA A 82 4.07 -9.23 -3.97
C ALA A 82 2.60 -9.58 -3.73
N ARG A 83 1.73 -9.35 -4.74
CA ARG A 83 0.32 -9.75 -4.70
C ARG A 83 0.15 -11.28 -4.69
N GLY A 84 0.93 -11.98 -5.52
CA GLY A 84 0.95 -13.46 -5.52
C GLY A 84 1.40 -14.03 -4.17
N ARG A 85 2.46 -13.47 -3.57
CA ARG A 85 2.96 -13.90 -2.26
C ARG A 85 1.98 -13.61 -1.12
N ALA A 86 1.26 -12.49 -1.13
CA ALA A 86 0.25 -12.20 -0.11
C ALA A 86 -0.93 -13.17 -0.18
N LEU A 87 -1.37 -13.54 -1.39
CA LEU A 87 -2.45 -14.52 -1.61
C LEU A 87 -2.01 -15.94 -1.25
N GLU A 88 -0.79 -16.35 -1.63
CA GLU A 88 -0.21 -17.63 -1.19
C GLU A 88 -0.03 -17.69 0.32
N GLN A 89 0.37 -16.58 0.95
CA GLN A 89 0.56 -16.53 2.40
C GLN A 89 -0.80 -16.60 3.13
N SER A 90 -1.84 -15.96 2.60
CA SER A 90 -3.22 -16.07 3.09
C SER A 90 -3.79 -17.49 2.94
N GLN A 91 -3.53 -18.17 1.82
CA GLN A 91 -3.92 -19.56 1.61
C GLN A 91 -3.17 -20.52 2.54
N ARG A 92 -1.88 -20.29 2.78
CA ARG A 92 -1.10 -21.09 3.72
C ARG A 92 -1.56 -20.91 5.16
N THR A 93 -1.94 -19.70 5.58
CA THR A 93 -2.49 -19.49 6.94
C THR A 93 -3.88 -20.09 7.10
N THR A 94 -4.73 -20.10 6.07
CA THR A 94 -6.02 -20.81 6.14
C THR A 94 -5.84 -22.32 6.17
N GLN A 95 -4.94 -22.88 5.36
CA GLN A 95 -4.62 -24.30 5.38
C GLN A 95 -3.97 -24.74 6.70
N SER A 96 -3.05 -23.94 7.27
CA SER A 96 -2.45 -24.27 8.55
C SER A 96 -3.44 -24.18 9.71
N ALA A 97 -4.36 -23.22 9.68
CA ALA A 97 -5.45 -23.13 10.65
C ALA A 97 -6.41 -24.33 10.56
N GLN A 98 -6.76 -24.77 9.35
CA GLN A 98 -7.57 -25.98 9.14
C GLN A 98 -6.85 -27.24 9.62
N ALA A 99 -5.56 -27.39 9.33
CA ALA A 99 -4.77 -28.52 9.80
C ALA A 99 -4.61 -28.53 11.32
N ALA A 100 -4.50 -27.35 11.96
CA ALA A 100 -4.47 -27.24 13.41
C ALA A 100 -5.83 -27.64 14.03
N LEU A 101 -6.95 -27.22 13.43
CA LEU A 101 -8.28 -27.62 13.86
C LEU A 101 -8.47 -29.15 13.79
N ALA A 102 -8.04 -29.78 12.69
CA ALA A 102 -8.14 -31.22 12.51
C ALA A 102 -7.37 -32.00 13.60
N ARG A 103 -6.15 -31.55 13.95
CA ARG A 103 -5.37 -32.18 15.04
C ARG A 103 -6.01 -32.04 16.41
N VAL A 104 -6.68 -30.92 16.68
CA VAL A 104 -7.41 -30.71 17.94
C VAL A 104 -8.62 -31.64 18.00
N ASP A 105 -9.33 -31.83 16.88
CA ASP A 105 -10.47 -32.74 16.79
C ASP A 105 -10.05 -34.22 16.97
N ASP A 106 -8.94 -34.63 16.33
CA ASP A 106 -8.35 -35.96 16.48
C ASP A 106 -7.91 -36.23 17.94
N GLY A 107 -7.27 -35.25 18.58
CA GLY A 107 -6.85 -35.36 19.99
C GLY A 107 -8.05 -35.45 20.95
N ALA A 108 -9.09 -34.65 20.71
CA ALA A 108 -10.31 -34.65 21.51
C ALA A 108 -11.08 -35.97 21.39
N THR A 109 -11.19 -36.51 20.16
CA THR A 109 -11.82 -37.82 19.93
C THR A 109 -11.05 -38.97 20.57
N GLN A 110 -9.71 -38.93 20.55
CA GLN A 110 -8.88 -39.93 21.22
C GLN A 110 -9.06 -39.90 22.75
N GLN A 111 -9.09 -38.71 23.36
CA GLN A 111 -9.35 -38.56 24.80
C GLN A 111 -10.74 -39.05 25.20
N LEU A 112 -11.76 -38.73 24.40
CA LEU A 112 -13.13 -39.19 24.64
C LEU A 112 -13.25 -40.72 24.50
N ALA A 113 -12.54 -41.31 23.53
CA ALA A 113 -12.49 -42.76 23.35
C ALA A 113 -11.81 -43.45 24.54
N GLN A 114 -10.71 -42.89 25.05
CA GLN A 114 -10.03 -43.41 26.24
C GLN A 114 -10.93 -43.34 27.47
N ALA A 115 -11.56 -42.19 27.73
CA ALA A 115 -12.45 -42.05 28.89
C ALA A 115 -13.68 -42.96 28.81
N ARG A 116 -14.21 -43.23 27.60
CA ARG A 116 -15.26 -44.24 27.39
C ARG A 116 -14.78 -45.66 27.67
N ALA A 117 -13.54 -46.00 27.29
CA ALA A 117 -12.96 -47.31 27.59
C ALA A 117 -12.78 -47.51 29.11
N GLU A 118 -12.33 -46.48 29.82
CA GLU A 118 -12.20 -46.50 31.29
C GLU A 118 -13.57 -46.65 31.97
N ALA A 119 -14.59 -45.91 31.52
CA ALA A 119 -15.96 -46.06 32.04
C ALA A 119 -16.55 -47.46 31.78
N ALA A 120 -16.30 -48.03 30.58
CA ALA A 120 -16.74 -49.39 30.25
C ALA A 120 -16.03 -50.45 31.12
N ALA A 121 -14.74 -50.27 31.40
CA ALA A 121 -13.98 -51.15 32.29
C ALA A 121 -14.53 -51.10 33.73
N ALA A 122 -14.90 -49.91 34.22
CA ALA A 122 -15.51 -49.76 35.54
C ALA A 122 -16.89 -50.44 35.63
N LEU A 123 -17.72 -50.34 34.59
CA LEU A 123 -19.01 -51.04 34.52
C LEU A 123 -18.83 -52.56 34.49
N ALA A 124 -17.88 -53.08 33.72
CA ALA A 124 -17.59 -54.51 33.69
C ALA A 124 -17.08 -55.04 35.05
N ALA A 125 -16.28 -54.24 35.77
CA ALA A 125 -15.84 -54.58 37.12
C ALA A 125 -17.02 -54.64 38.12
N LEU A 126 -17.96 -53.70 38.01
CA LEU A 126 -19.20 -53.70 38.81
C LEU A 126 -20.06 -54.94 38.55
N GLU A 127 -20.26 -55.33 37.28
CA GLU A 127 -21.00 -56.55 36.93
C GLU A 127 -20.32 -57.82 37.48
N SER A 128 -18.99 -57.89 37.42
CA SER A 128 -18.23 -59.02 37.99
C SER A 128 -18.42 -59.11 39.51
N LEU A 129 -18.34 -57.98 40.22
CA LEU A 129 -18.55 -57.91 41.66
C LEU A 129 -19.97 -58.32 42.06
N GLN A 130 -20.98 -57.89 41.29
CA GLN A 130 -22.36 -58.28 41.52
C GLN A 130 -22.55 -59.81 41.32
N GLY A 131 -21.93 -60.39 40.30
CA GLY A 131 -21.95 -61.85 40.10
C GLY A 131 -21.25 -62.63 41.23
N GLU A 132 -20.19 -62.07 41.81
CA GLU A 132 -19.50 -62.67 42.96
C GLU A 132 -20.32 -62.55 44.26
N GLN A 133 -21.05 -61.44 44.42
CA GLN A 133 -22.02 -61.25 45.50
C GLN A 133 -23.14 -62.30 45.43
N ASP A 134 -23.75 -62.50 44.26
CA ASP A 134 -24.80 -63.49 44.07
C ASP A 134 -24.33 -64.92 44.39
N ARG A 135 -23.09 -65.26 43.99
CA ARG A 135 -22.47 -66.55 44.34
C ARG A 135 -22.25 -66.69 45.84
N THR A 136 -21.73 -65.65 46.50
CA THR A 136 -21.46 -65.67 47.95
C THR A 136 -22.77 -65.79 48.74
N ALA A 137 -23.80 -65.04 48.34
CA ALA A 137 -25.13 -65.10 48.93
C ALA A 137 -25.76 -66.49 48.74
N ALA A 138 -25.63 -67.09 47.55
CA ALA A 138 -26.11 -68.45 47.29
C ALA A 138 -25.39 -69.50 48.13
N GLN A 139 -24.06 -69.42 48.26
CA GLN A 139 -23.26 -70.31 49.11
C GLN A 139 -23.65 -70.19 50.59
N ALA A 140 -23.79 -68.97 51.08
CA ALA A 140 -24.23 -68.74 52.45
C ALA A 140 -25.66 -69.25 52.70
N GLY A 141 -26.59 -69.00 51.78
CA GLY A 141 -27.95 -69.52 51.84
C GLY A 141 -28.00 -71.05 51.83
N ALA A 142 -27.12 -71.71 51.05
CA ALA A 142 -26.97 -73.16 51.10
C ALA A 142 -26.47 -73.65 52.47
N LYS A 143 -25.46 -72.98 53.05
CA LYS A 143 -24.91 -73.33 54.37
C LYS A 143 -25.94 -73.13 55.50
N ILE A 144 -26.72 -72.05 55.47
CA ILE A 144 -27.81 -71.81 56.43
C ILE A 144 -28.87 -72.92 56.34
N ARG A 145 -29.28 -73.32 55.13
CA ARG A 145 -30.23 -74.42 54.95
C ARG A 145 -29.70 -75.76 55.43
N ALA A 146 -28.40 -76.04 55.21
CA ALA A 146 -27.75 -77.24 55.72
C ALA A 146 -27.76 -77.29 57.25
N LEU A 147 -27.35 -76.19 57.91
CA LEU A 147 -27.39 -76.06 59.36
C LEU A 147 -28.83 -76.20 59.90
N GLN A 148 -29.81 -75.59 59.24
CA GLN A 148 -31.21 -75.70 59.66
C GLN A 148 -31.76 -77.14 59.51
N ALA A 149 -31.31 -77.87 58.49
CA ALA A 149 -31.63 -79.29 58.33
C ALA A 149 -30.97 -80.13 59.43
N GLU A 150 -29.71 -79.89 59.77
CA GLU A 150 -29.02 -80.57 60.88
C GLU A 150 -29.71 -80.30 62.23
N LEU A 151 -30.12 -79.05 62.49
CA LEU A 151 -30.84 -78.69 63.71
C LEU A 151 -32.20 -79.42 63.80
N SER A 152 -32.95 -79.44 62.70
CA SER A 152 -34.25 -80.13 62.69
C SER A 152 -34.10 -81.65 62.84
N ALA A 153 -33.06 -82.25 62.25
CA ALA A 153 -32.72 -83.65 62.46
C ALA A 153 -32.32 -83.94 63.92
N ALA A 154 -31.51 -83.08 64.55
CA ALA A 154 -31.12 -83.20 65.96
C ALA A 154 -32.34 -83.08 66.90
N GLN A 155 -33.26 -82.15 66.61
CA GLN A 155 -34.52 -81.99 67.36
C GLN A 155 -35.41 -83.23 67.23
N GLN A 156 -35.52 -83.81 66.03
CA GLN A 156 -36.27 -85.06 65.83
C GLN A 156 -35.63 -86.22 66.59
N ALA A 157 -34.29 -86.35 66.54
CA ALA A 157 -33.56 -87.36 67.29
C ALA A 157 -33.78 -87.22 68.81
N ARG A 158 -33.81 -85.99 69.33
CA ARG A 158 -34.17 -85.70 70.73
C ARG A 158 -35.58 -86.20 71.06
N VAL A 159 -36.58 -85.85 70.26
CA VAL A 159 -37.97 -86.28 70.50
C VAL A 159 -38.09 -87.80 70.49
N GLN A 160 -37.37 -88.48 69.58
CA GLN A 160 -37.32 -89.94 69.54
C GLN A 160 -36.64 -90.54 70.77
N LEU A 161 -35.52 -89.96 71.22
CA LEU A 161 -34.81 -90.41 72.42
C LEU A 161 -35.69 -90.22 73.68
N GLU A 162 -36.33 -89.07 73.85
CA GLU A 162 -37.29 -88.83 74.94
C GLU A 162 -38.45 -89.83 74.92
N ALA A 163 -38.98 -90.14 73.73
CA ALA A 163 -40.04 -91.15 73.58
C ALA A 163 -39.56 -92.57 73.93
N ASN A 164 -38.33 -92.93 73.54
CA ASN A 164 -37.72 -94.23 73.86
C ASN A 164 -37.42 -94.34 75.36
N LEU A 165 -36.81 -93.32 75.96
CA LEU A 165 -36.54 -93.27 77.40
C LEU A 165 -37.84 -93.36 78.21
N ARG A 166 -38.90 -92.64 77.82
CA ARG A 166 -40.22 -92.77 78.47
C ARG A 166 -40.77 -94.19 78.36
N ARG A 167 -40.62 -94.85 77.20
CA ARG A 167 -41.05 -96.24 77.00
C ARG A 167 -40.26 -97.19 77.91
N ASP A 168 -38.94 -97.03 77.98
CA ASP A 168 -38.05 -97.86 78.78
C ASP A 168 -38.30 -97.66 80.30
N LEU A 169 -38.51 -96.42 80.74
CA LEU A 169 -38.85 -96.09 82.14
C LEU A 169 -40.15 -96.75 82.59
N VAL A 170 -41.16 -96.80 81.71
CA VAL A 170 -42.44 -97.48 82.00
C VAL A 170 -42.23 -98.99 82.16
N THR A 171 -41.23 -99.57 81.47
CA THR A 171 -40.92 -101.01 81.57
C THR A 171 -39.97 -101.38 82.72
N GLN A 172 -39.15 -100.44 83.23
CA GLN A 172 -38.20 -100.66 84.34
C GLN A 172 -38.66 -99.96 85.64
N THR A 173 -39.70 -100.48 86.29
CA THR A 173 -40.27 -99.90 87.53
C THR A 173 -39.61 -100.38 88.84
N ALA A 174 -38.35 -100.85 88.81
CA ALA A 174 -37.67 -101.35 90.01
C ALA A 174 -36.50 -100.48 90.53
N ASP A 175 -35.94 -99.55 89.76
CA ASP A 175 -34.78 -98.75 90.20
C ASP A 175 -34.84 -97.31 89.65
N THR A 176 -35.76 -96.52 90.19
CA THR A 176 -36.16 -95.19 89.70
C THR A 176 -35.09 -94.10 89.85
N SER A 177 -34.14 -94.28 90.77
CA SER A 177 -33.12 -93.29 91.12
C SER A 177 -32.06 -93.09 90.03
N GLY A 178 -31.58 -94.19 89.44
CA GLY A 178 -30.52 -94.16 88.41
C GLY A 178 -31.03 -93.65 87.06
N ALA A 179 -32.27 -93.98 86.70
CA ALA A 179 -32.88 -93.54 85.45
C ALA A 179 -33.10 -92.02 85.42
N LEU A 180 -33.47 -91.41 86.56
CA LEU A 180 -33.68 -89.96 86.65
C LEU A 180 -32.36 -89.18 86.48
N ALA A 181 -31.26 -89.68 87.05
CA ALA A 181 -29.94 -89.08 86.91
C ALA A 181 -29.41 -89.16 85.47
N ALA A 182 -29.66 -90.27 84.75
CA ALA A 182 -29.31 -90.40 83.34
C ALA A 182 -30.10 -89.43 82.44
N VAL A 183 -31.41 -89.24 82.72
CA VAL A 183 -32.25 -88.26 82.00
C VAL A 183 -31.73 -86.84 82.22
N GLN A 184 -31.42 -86.45 83.46
CA GLN A 184 -30.86 -85.12 83.74
C GLN A 184 -29.50 -84.89 83.07
N LEU A 185 -28.64 -85.92 83.00
CA LEU A 185 -27.37 -85.82 82.29
C LEU A 185 -27.57 -85.60 80.79
N VAL A 186 -28.52 -86.33 80.18
CA VAL A 186 -28.86 -86.20 78.76
C VAL A 186 -29.51 -84.85 78.46
N GLU A 187 -30.41 -84.35 79.32
CA GLU A 187 -30.97 -82.99 79.21
C GLU A 187 -29.86 -81.94 79.27
N GLY A 188 -28.93 -82.05 80.21
CA GLY A 188 -27.78 -81.14 80.31
C GLY A 188 -26.86 -81.17 79.08
N GLN A 189 -26.61 -82.35 78.50
CA GLN A 189 -25.83 -82.48 77.26
C GLN A 189 -26.57 -81.89 76.04
N LEU A 190 -27.88 -82.06 75.97
CA LEU A 190 -28.71 -81.50 74.90
C LEU A 190 -28.82 -79.98 74.99
N ASP A 191 -28.99 -79.42 76.18
CA ASP A 191 -29.02 -77.97 76.37
C ASP A 191 -27.65 -77.34 76.06
N ALA A 192 -26.55 -78.01 76.44
CA ALA A 192 -25.20 -77.59 76.06
C ALA A 192 -24.99 -77.66 74.53
N PHE A 193 -25.48 -78.71 73.86
CA PHE A 193 -25.42 -78.84 72.40
C PHE A 193 -26.27 -77.76 71.70
N ALA A 194 -27.51 -77.53 72.16
CA ALA A 194 -28.39 -76.51 71.62
C ALA A 194 -27.83 -75.09 71.81
N GLY A 195 -27.21 -74.82 72.98
CA GLY A 195 -26.47 -73.60 73.24
C GLY A 195 -25.30 -73.41 72.28
N GLY A 196 -24.44 -74.42 72.13
CA GLY A 196 -23.31 -74.39 71.19
C GLY A 196 -23.73 -74.20 69.73
N PHE A 197 -24.85 -74.81 69.32
CA PHE A 197 -25.39 -74.63 67.97
C PHE A 197 -25.96 -73.22 67.77
N ASN A 198 -26.70 -72.68 68.74
CA ASN A 198 -27.18 -71.30 68.69
C ASN A 198 -26.02 -70.30 68.64
N ASP A 199 -24.94 -70.54 69.37
CA ASP A 199 -23.73 -69.72 69.31
C ASP A 199 -23.06 -69.79 67.94
N GLN A 200 -22.96 -70.98 67.34
CA GLN A 200 -22.44 -71.15 65.97
C GLN A 200 -23.32 -70.44 64.93
N LEU A 201 -24.64 -70.54 65.06
CA LEU A 201 -25.58 -69.88 64.16
C LEU A 201 -25.53 -68.35 64.31
N ALA A 202 -25.39 -67.85 65.55
CA ALA A 202 -25.19 -66.44 65.82
C ALA A 202 -23.83 -65.93 65.30
N ALA A 203 -22.77 -66.73 65.40
CA ALA A 203 -21.46 -66.41 64.84
C ALA A 203 -21.50 -66.39 63.31
N ALA A 204 -22.15 -67.37 62.68
CA ALA A 204 -22.34 -67.41 61.22
C ALA A 204 -23.16 -66.21 60.71
N ARG A 205 -24.21 -65.80 61.43
CA ARG A 205 -24.97 -64.57 61.11
C ARG A 205 -24.10 -63.33 61.20
N ARG A 206 -23.33 -63.16 62.28
CA ARG A 206 -22.40 -62.02 62.42
C ARG A 206 -21.35 -61.98 61.30
N GLN A 207 -20.82 -63.14 60.88
CA GLN A 207 -19.90 -63.23 59.74
C GLN A 207 -20.58 -62.81 58.42
N LEU A 208 -21.82 -63.24 58.21
CA LEU A 208 -22.60 -62.86 57.03
C LEU A 208 -22.88 -61.36 57.00
N ASP A 209 -23.32 -60.79 58.12
CA ASP A 209 -23.59 -59.36 58.26
C ASP A 209 -22.31 -58.54 58.03
N GLY A 210 -21.15 -59.02 58.50
CA GLY A 210 -19.85 -58.40 58.25
C GLY A 210 -19.46 -58.42 56.77
N LEU A 211 -19.71 -59.51 56.06
CA LEU A 211 -19.47 -59.59 54.61
C LEU A 211 -20.41 -58.67 53.82
N ILE A 212 -21.69 -58.61 54.20
CA ILE A 212 -22.67 -57.71 53.59
C ILE A 212 -22.22 -56.26 53.78
N ALA A 213 -21.89 -55.85 55.01
CA ALA A 213 -21.44 -54.49 55.30
C ALA A 213 -20.16 -54.12 54.53
N SER A 214 -19.19 -55.03 54.45
CA SER A 214 -17.96 -54.82 53.67
C SER A 214 -18.25 -54.64 52.18
N GLN A 215 -19.17 -55.42 51.61
CA GLN A 215 -19.53 -55.32 50.20
C GLN A 215 -20.36 -54.07 49.91
N GLU A 216 -21.29 -53.68 50.79
CA GLU A 216 -22.03 -52.42 50.67
C GLU A 216 -21.08 -51.22 50.67
N GLN A 217 -20.04 -51.26 51.50
CA GLN A 217 -18.99 -50.23 51.50
C GLN A 217 -18.19 -50.21 50.18
N GLN A 218 -17.84 -51.37 49.62
CA GLN A 218 -17.18 -51.45 48.31
C GLN A 218 -18.07 -50.94 47.17
N LEU A 219 -19.35 -51.32 47.15
CA LEU A 219 -20.32 -50.83 46.16
C LEU A 219 -20.54 -49.32 46.29
N ALA A 220 -20.59 -48.79 47.50
CA ALA A 220 -20.67 -47.35 47.74
C ALA A 220 -19.42 -46.62 47.21
N GLY A 221 -18.23 -47.21 47.41
CA GLY A 221 -16.97 -46.73 46.84
C GLY A 221 -17.00 -46.65 45.32
N LEU A 222 -17.34 -47.76 44.65
CA LEU A 222 -17.42 -47.81 43.19
C LEU A 222 -18.50 -46.89 42.60
N ARG A 223 -19.64 -46.74 43.28
CA ARG A 223 -20.67 -45.75 42.88
C ARG A 223 -20.15 -44.32 42.98
N SER A 224 -19.36 -44.02 44.02
CA SER A 224 -18.70 -42.72 44.15
C SER A 224 -17.71 -42.50 43.01
N GLU A 225 -16.83 -43.47 42.74
CA GLU A 225 -15.86 -43.40 41.64
C GLU A 225 -16.54 -43.24 40.27
N ALA A 226 -17.60 -44.02 39.99
CA ALA A 226 -18.38 -43.90 38.76
C ALA A 226 -19.03 -42.51 38.62
N SER A 227 -19.55 -41.95 39.72
CA SER A 227 -20.12 -40.59 39.72
C SER A 227 -19.06 -39.51 39.49
N GLN A 228 -17.85 -39.70 40.02
CA GLN A 228 -16.71 -38.80 39.81
C GLN A 228 -16.21 -38.87 38.36
N ALA A 229 -16.09 -40.08 37.80
CA ALA A 229 -15.73 -40.29 36.41
C ALA A 229 -16.75 -39.65 35.45
N GLN A 230 -18.06 -39.81 35.75
CA GLN A 230 -19.12 -39.17 34.98
C GLN A 230 -19.04 -37.64 35.05
N ALA A 231 -18.84 -37.07 36.24
CA ALA A 231 -18.66 -35.63 36.39
C ALA A 231 -17.41 -35.10 35.66
N ALA A 232 -16.32 -35.89 35.63
CA ALA A 232 -15.12 -35.56 34.87
C ALA A 232 -15.37 -35.57 33.35
N LEU A 233 -16.11 -36.57 32.85
CA LEU A 233 -16.54 -36.63 31.45
C LEU A 233 -17.40 -35.42 31.05
N ASP A 234 -18.36 -35.03 31.90
CA ASP A 234 -19.22 -33.88 31.65
C ASP A 234 -18.42 -32.57 31.63
N ARG A 235 -17.42 -32.43 32.52
CA ARG A 235 -16.48 -31.29 32.49
C ARG A 235 -15.65 -31.25 31.21
N LEU A 236 -15.05 -32.38 30.82
CA LEU A 236 -14.28 -32.48 29.58
C LEU A 236 -15.12 -32.13 28.35
N ARG A 237 -16.37 -32.59 28.31
CA ARG A 237 -17.31 -32.24 27.25
C ARG A 237 -17.61 -30.74 27.24
N GLY A 238 -17.88 -30.15 28.40
CA GLY A 238 -18.10 -28.70 28.51
C GLY A 238 -16.89 -27.88 28.06
N ASP A 239 -15.68 -28.30 28.44
CA ASP A 239 -14.43 -27.66 28.04
C ASP A 239 -14.19 -27.78 26.52
N GLN A 240 -14.48 -28.95 25.92
CA GLN A 240 -14.41 -29.16 24.47
C GLN A 240 -15.41 -28.27 23.71
N GLU A 241 -16.67 -28.20 24.17
CA GLU A 241 -17.69 -27.33 23.57
C GLU A 241 -17.28 -25.85 23.66
N ALA A 242 -16.71 -25.44 24.79
CA ALA A 242 -16.16 -24.08 24.97
C ALA A 242 -14.95 -23.80 24.07
N GLN A 243 -14.03 -24.75 23.89
CA GLN A 243 -12.89 -24.62 22.98
C GLN A 243 -13.34 -24.54 21.52
N LEU A 244 -14.29 -25.38 21.09
CA LEU A 244 -14.87 -25.32 19.76
C LEU A 244 -15.57 -23.98 19.49
N ALA A 245 -16.29 -23.44 20.48
CA ALA A 245 -16.90 -22.12 20.38
C ALA A 245 -15.85 -21.00 20.23
N ARG A 246 -14.75 -21.07 20.99
CA ARG A 246 -13.61 -20.13 20.86
C ARG A 246 -12.96 -20.22 19.49
N LEU A 247 -12.63 -21.42 19.02
CA LEU A 247 -12.03 -21.65 17.71
C LEU A 247 -12.94 -21.16 16.56
N ARG A 248 -14.26 -21.39 16.65
CA ARG A 248 -15.23 -20.84 15.69
C ARG A 248 -15.26 -19.32 15.70
N SER A 249 -15.21 -18.69 16.87
CA SER A 249 -15.14 -17.22 16.99
C SER A 249 -13.85 -16.65 16.39
N GLU A 250 -12.71 -17.31 16.63
CA GLU A 250 -11.41 -16.92 16.07
C GLU A 250 -11.36 -17.11 14.55
N ALA A 251 -11.84 -18.25 14.05
CA ALA A 251 -11.94 -18.51 12.61
C ALA A 251 -12.85 -17.48 11.92
N SER A 252 -14.02 -17.16 12.50
CA SER A 252 -14.91 -16.14 11.97
C SER A 252 -14.23 -14.77 11.91
N ARG A 253 -13.48 -14.38 12.96
CA ARG A 253 -12.72 -13.12 12.98
C ARG A 253 -11.62 -13.10 11.90
N ALA A 254 -10.92 -14.20 11.71
CA ALA A 254 -9.89 -14.32 10.67
C ALA A 254 -10.48 -14.27 9.25
N ILE A 255 -11.66 -14.86 9.02
CA ILE A 255 -12.36 -14.76 7.73
C ILE A 255 -12.79 -13.32 7.46
N SER A 256 -13.39 -12.65 8.45
CA SER A 256 -13.80 -11.24 8.30
C SER A 256 -12.61 -10.32 8.04
N SER A 257 -11.46 -10.53 8.69
CA SER A 257 -10.26 -9.73 8.42
C SER A 257 -9.66 -10.00 7.04
N ALA A 258 -9.67 -11.25 6.57
CA ALA A 258 -9.24 -11.58 5.22
C ALA A 258 -10.16 -10.96 4.15
N GLN A 259 -11.48 -10.94 4.38
CA GLN A 259 -12.44 -10.29 3.49
C GLN A 259 -12.23 -8.77 3.44
N ALA A 260 -11.97 -8.12 4.57
CA ALA A 260 -11.64 -6.69 4.61
C ALA A 260 -10.36 -6.39 3.81
N ALA A 261 -9.30 -7.18 4.01
CA ALA A 261 -8.06 -7.03 3.24
C ALA A 261 -8.27 -7.28 1.74
N GLN A 262 -9.16 -8.21 1.36
CA GLN A 262 -9.54 -8.43 -0.03
C GLN A 262 -10.27 -7.22 -0.62
N ALA A 263 -11.21 -6.62 0.11
CA ALA A 263 -11.90 -5.40 -0.31
C ALA A 263 -10.91 -4.24 -0.50
N ASP A 264 -9.96 -4.05 0.42
CA ASP A 264 -8.90 -3.03 0.29
C ASP A 264 -8.03 -3.27 -0.94
N THR A 265 -7.63 -4.51 -1.21
CA THR A 265 -6.85 -4.83 -2.41
C THR A 265 -7.62 -4.62 -3.71
N GLN A 266 -8.95 -4.82 -3.71
CA GLN A 266 -9.83 -4.51 -4.84
C GLN A 266 -9.98 -2.99 -5.03
N ALA A 267 -10.14 -2.23 -3.94
CA ALA A 267 -10.18 -0.77 -3.99
C ALA A 267 -8.88 -0.19 -4.57
N VAL A 268 -7.72 -0.69 -4.13
CA VAL A 268 -6.41 -0.31 -4.70
C VAL A 268 -6.28 -0.73 -6.18
N ALA A 269 -6.84 -1.89 -6.57
CA ALA A 269 -6.85 -2.28 -7.98
C ALA A 269 -7.68 -1.32 -8.85
N ALA A 270 -8.85 -0.93 -8.37
CA ALA A 270 -9.74 0.01 -9.04
C ALA A 270 -9.07 1.40 -9.17
N ASP A 271 -8.44 1.89 -8.10
CA ASP A 271 -7.73 3.17 -8.09
C ASP A 271 -6.55 3.19 -9.08
N VAL A 272 -5.74 2.12 -9.11
CA VAL A 272 -4.66 1.97 -10.11
C VAL A 272 -5.21 1.92 -11.54
N SER A 273 -6.34 1.25 -11.76
CA SER A 273 -6.98 1.20 -13.08
C SER A 273 -7.49 2.58 -13.51
N ALA A 274 -8.09 3.34 -12.59
CA ALA A 274 -8.53 4.71 -12.84
C ALA A 274 -7.34 5.65 -13.13
N GLN A 275 -6.23 5.48 -12.41
CA GLN A 275 -4.99 6.22 -12.64
C GLN A 275 -4.39 5.90 -14.02
N MET A 276 -4.37 4.62 -14.44
CA MET A 276 -3.92 4.24 -15.79
C MET A 276 -4.81 4.86 -16.88
N ALA A 277 -6.13 4.84 -16.71
CA ALA A 277 -7.06 5.47 -17.65
C ALA A 277 -6.82 7.00 -17.77
N THR A 278 -6.53 7.65 -16.65
CA THR A 278 -6.18 9.09 -16.61
C THR A 278 -4.86 9.35 -17.33
N MET A 279 -3.85 8.50 -17.13
CA MET A 279 -2.56 8.62 -17.79
C MET A 279 -2.67 8.40 -19.31
N ASP A 280 -3.48 7.44 -19.76
CA ASP A 280 -3.77 7.23 -21.19
C ASP A 280 -4.45 8.45 -21.81
N GLN A 281 -5.40 9.07 -21.09
CA GLN A 281 -6.03 10.31 -21.53
C GLN A 281 -5.02 11.46 -21.65
N GLN A 282 -4.10 11.59 -20.70
CA GLN A 282 -3.02 12.58 -20.77
C GLN A 282 -2.07 12.34 -21.95
N ILE A 283 -1.72 11.07 -22.22
CA ILE A 283 -0.91 10.70 -23.39
C ILE A 283 -1.63 11.07 -24.69
N GLN A 284 -2.93 10.79 -24.80
CA GLN A 284 -3.72 11.17 -25.97
C GLN A 284 -3.79 12.70 -26.13
N GLN A 285 -3.99 13.45 -25.04
CA GLN A 285 -3.98 14.91 -25.09
C GLN A 285 -2.61 15.47 -25.51
N ALA A 286 -1.51 14.88 -25.03
CA ALA A 286 -0.16 15.25 -25.43
C ALA A 286 0.13 14.91 -26.90
N GLN A 287 -0.35 13.77 -27.40
CA GLN A 287 -0.25 13.42 -28.82
C GLN A 287 -1.04 14.39 -29.69
N GLN A 288 -2.25 14.77 -29.26
CA GLN A 288 -3.06 15.77 -29.95
C GLN A 288 -2.38 17.14 -29.94
N SER A 289 -1.81 17.59 -28.81
CA SER A 289 -1.09 18.86 -28.75
C SER A 289 0.16 18.86 -29.63
N CYS A 290 0.94 17.78 -29.65
CA CYS A 290 2.06 17.60 -30.57
C CYS A 290 1.62 17.63 -32.04
N SER A 291 0.51 16.98 -32.39
CA SER A 291 0.00 17.00 -33.77
C SER A 291 -0.43 18.41 -34.20
N ARG A 292 -1.07 19.17 -33.32
CA ARG A 292 -1.44 20.58 -33.57
C ARG A 292 -0.20 21.47 -33.69
N ALA A 293 0.79 21.28 -32.82
CA ALA A 293 2.05 22.02 -32.90
C ALA A 293 2.79 21.74 -34.22
N THR A 294 2.83 20.48 -34.64
CA THR A 294 3.42 20.08 -35.93
C THR A 294 2.67 20.73 -37.09
N ALA A 295 1.34 20.68 -37.12
CA ALA A 295 0.54 21.35 -38.14
C ALA A 295 0.74 22.87 -38.16
N SER A 296 0.91 23.50 -36.99
CA SER A 296 1.21 24.94 -36.90
C SER A 296 2.59 25.30 -37.42
N LEU A 297 3.59 24.43 -37.18
CA LEU A 297 4.94 24.58 -37.75
C LEU A 297 4.91 24.44 -39.26
N ASP A 298 4.22 23.43 -39.79
CA ASP A 298 4.06 23.24 -41.24
C ASP A 298 3.39 24.46 -41.88
N ALA A 299 2.33 24.98 -41.26
CA ALA A 299 1.66 26.20 -41.73
C ALA A 299 2.58 27.43 -41.71
N ALA A 300 3.39 27.60 -40.67
CA ALA A 300 4.36 28.68 -40.56
C ALA A 300 5.50 28.56 -41.59
N VAL A 301 5.96 27.33 -41.89
CA VAL A 301 6.94 27.08 -42.94
C VAL A 301 6.36 27.44 -44.32
N VAL A 302 5.12 27.03 -44.60
CA VAL A 302 4.42 27.40 -45.83
C VAL A 302 4.23 28.92 -45.95
N SER A 303 3.80 29.61 -44.89
CA SER A 303 3.63 31.06 -44.91
C SER A 303 4.95 31.81 -45.11
N THR A 304 6.03 31.31 -44.49
CA THR A 304 7.38 31.88 -44.66
C THR A 304 7.87 31.68 -46.10
N GLY A 305 7.62 30.52 -46.70
CA GLY A 305 7.91 30.26 -48.10
C GLY A 305 7.13 31.17 -49.06
N GLN A 306 5.85 31.43 -48.77
CA GLN A 306 5.03 32.38 -49.53
C GLN A 306 5.56 33.82 -49.41
N GLY A 307 5.87 34.28 -48.18
CA GLY A 307 6.45 35.61 -47.97
C GLY A 307 7.81 35.78 -48.65
N GLN A 308 8.64 34.73 -48.68
CA GLN A 308 9.91 34.75 -49.40
C GLN A 308 9.70 34.85 -50.92
N ALA A 309 8.73 34.11 -51.47
CA ALA A 309 8.38 34.19 -52.89
C ALA A 309 7.85 35.58 -53.28
N GLU A 310 7.00 36.18 -52.45
CA GLU A 310 6.50 37.55 -52.63
C GLU A 310 7.62 38.60 -52.54
N ALA A 311 8.54 38.46 -51.59
CA ALA A 311 9.70 39.34 -51.47
C ALA A 311 10.62 39.25 -52.71
N LEU A 312 10.84 38.03 -53.23
CA LEU A 312 11.62 37.81 -54.44
C LEU A 312 10.93 38.40 -55.69
N ALA A 313 9.61 38.23 -55.81
CA ALA A 313 8.83 38.85 -56.88
C ALA A 313 8.89 40.39 -56.81
N THR A 314 8.79 40.96 -55.61
CA THR A 314 8.88 42.41 -55.37
C THR A 314 10.28 42.93 -55.70
N ALA A 315 11.34 42.22 -55.31
CA ALA A 315 12.72 42.57 -55.64
C ALA A 315 12.97 42.53 -57.16
N GLN A 316 12.46 41.52 -57.86
CA GLN A 316 12.54 41.45 -59.33
C GLN A 316 11.77 42.59 -60.00
N GLN A 317 10.60 42.97 -59.48
CA GLN A 317 9.85 44.11 -59.98
C GLN A 317 10.60 45.42 -59.77
N ALA A 318 11.21 45.62 -58.59
CA ALA A 318 12.04 46.77 -58.30
C ALA A 318 13.26 46.85 -59.24
N GLN A 319 13.92 45.72 -59.51
CA GLN A 319 15.03 45.66 -60.47
C GLN A 319 14.58 46.08 -61.89
N ARG A 320 13.44 45.58 -62.36
CA ARG A 320 12.87 46.02 -63.66
C ARG A 320 12.53 47.50 -63.69
N GLN A 321 12.07 48.06 -62.57
CA GLN A 321 11.82 49.51 -62.45
C GLN A 321 13.13 50.31 -62.51
N VAL A 322 14.18 49.85 -61.84
CA VAL A 322 15.51 50.46 -61.90
C VAL A 322 16.08 50.41 -63.32
N GLU A 323 15.95 49.28 -64.02
CA GLU A 323 16.37 49.17 -65.43
C GLU A 323 15.60 50.13 -66.33
N LYS A 324 14.28 50.26 -66.13
CA LYS A 324 13.44 51.22 -66.88
C LYS A 324 13.82 52.68 -66.58
N LEU A 325 14.13 53.01 -65.33
CA LEU A 325 14.62 54.34 -64.95
C LEU A 325 16.00 54.60 -65.55
N ALA A 326 16.90 53.63 -65.52
CA ALA A 326 18.22 53.72 -66.13
C ALA A 326 18.13 53.94 -67.66
N SER A 327 17.25 53.23 -68.36
CA SER A 327 17.03 53.45 -69.80
C SER A 327 16.42 54.82 -70.09
N THR A 328 15.52 55.29 -69.22
CA THR A 328 14.91 56.63 -69.35
C THR A 328 15.95 57.72 -69.12
N LEU A 329 16.80 57.56 -68.11
CA LEU A 329 17.89 58.50 -67.80
C LEU A 329 18.93 58.52 -68.91
N ALA A 330 19.30 57.37 -69.46
CA ALA A 330 20.21 57.29 -70.61
C ALA A 330 19.64 58.07 -71.81
N ALA A 331 18.35 57.88 -72.13
CA ALA A 331 17.67 58.63 -73.19
C ALA A 331 17.62 60.15 -72.90
N GLN A 332 17.38 60.54 -71.64
CA GLN A 332 17.44 61.94 -71.22
C GLN A 332 18.85 62.52 -71.34
N MET A 333 19.89 61.78 -70.96
CA MET A 333 21.28 62.23 -71.10
C MET A 333 21.68 62.37 -72.56
N ASP A 334 21.22 61.49 -73.45
CA ASP A 334 21.47 61.62 -74.89
C ASP A 334 20.72 62.82 -75.48
N THR A 335 19.48 63.07 -75.04
CA THR A 335 18.73 64.27 -75.40
C THR A 335 19.44 65.53 -74.89
N ALA A 336 19.93 65.52 -73.65
CA ALA A 336 20.68 66.62 -73.06
C ALA A 336 22.02 66.85 -73.79
N ARG A 337 22.72 65.79 -74.22
CA ARG A 337 23.92 65.91 -75.07
C ARG A 337 23.60 66.51 -76.43
N GLN A 338 22.50 66.12 -77.05
CA GLN A 338 22.04 66.71 -78.31
C GLN A 338 21.66 68.19 -78.13
N GLN A 339 20.95 68.53 -77.05
CA GLN A 339 20.62 69.91 -76.70
C GLN A 339 21.87 70.73 -76.37
N LEU A 340 22.86 70.15 -75.66
CA LEU A 340 24.13 70.80 -75.38
C LEU A 340 24.92 71.02 -76.68
N ALA A 341 24.97 70.04 -77.58
CA ALA A 341 25.62 70.21 -78.89
C ALA A 341 24.94 71.33 -79.70
N ALA A 342 23.60 71.39 -79.68
CA ALA A 342 22.83 72.47 -80.30
C ALA A 342 23.07 73.82 -79.60
N ALA A 343 23.13 73.84 -78.27
CA ALA A 343 23.41 75.02 -77.47
C ALA A 343 24.85 75.52 -77.63
N VAL A 344 25.83 74.64 -77.82
CA VAL A 344 27.22 75.01 -78.16
C VAL A 344 27.29 75.57 -79.57
N GLN A 345 26.52 75.05 -80.53
CA GLN A 345 26.42 75.66 -81.85
C GLN A 345 25.72 77.03 -81.79
N ALA A 346 24.62 77.15 -81.05
CA ALA A 346 23.92 78.41 -80.82
C ALA A 346 24.78 79.41 -80.03
N SER A 347 25.58 78.93 -79.06
CA SER A 347 26.54 79.73 -78.30
C SER A 347 27.68 80.20 -79.18
N LYS A 348 28.19 79.40 -80.13
CA LYS A 348 29.16 79.89 -81.13
C LYS A 348 28.57 80.99 -82.01
N GLN A 349 27.32 80.84 -82.44
CA GLN A 349 26.59 81.87 -83.18
C GLN A 349 26.30 83.11 -82.33
N ALA A 350 26.04 82.93 -81.03
CA ALA A 350 25.86 84.03 -80.08
C ALA A 350 27.19 84.69 -79.72
N GLN A 351 28.32 83.97 -79.66
CA GLN A 351 29.64 84.52 -79.41
C GLN A 351 30.09 85.44 -80.55
N GLU A 352 29.74 85.11 -81.81
CA GLU A 352 29.93 86.01 -82.97
C GLU A 352 29.06 87.28 -82.92
N VAL A 353 28.00 87.28 -82.12
CA VAL A 353 27.10 88.41 -81.86
C VAL A 353 27.50 89.18 -80.59
N VAL A 354 28.07 88.50 -79.59
CA VAL A 354 28.56 89.05 -78.31
C VAL A 354 29.93 89.73 -78.49
N ASP A 355 30.82 89.22 -79.35
CA ASP A 355 32.03 89.96 -79.79
C ASP A 355 31.68 91.29 -80.50
N ARG A 356 30.44 91.45 -80.95
CA ARG A 356 29.91 92.68 -81.55
C ARG A 356 29.18 93.61 -80.55
N LEU A 357 28.91 93.18 -79.32
CA LEU A 357 28.06 93.91 -78.38
C LEU A 357 28.65 94.12 -76.97
N GLU A 358 29.88 93.67 -76.68
CA GLU A 358 30.58 93.94 -75.41
C GLU A 358 31.35 95.29 -75.36
N GLN A 359 30.67 96.38 -75.76
CA GLN A 359 30.91 97.73 -75.24
C GLN A 359 29.70 98.14 -74.37
N GLY A 360 29.74 97.83 -73.07
CA GLY A 360 28.80 98.41 -72.07
C GLY A 360 28.27 97.43 -71.01
N ALA A 361 28.56 97.71 -69.73
CA ALA A 361 28.11 97.02 -68.50
C ALA A 361 26.58 97.17 -68.21
N PRO A 362 25.94 96.69 -67.10
CA PRO A 362 26.39 95.99 -65.87
C PRO A 362 25.46 94.82 -65.35
N ALA A 363 25.69 94.44 -64.08
CA ALA A 363 25.17 93.36 -63.19
C ALA A 363 23.66 92.96 -63.13
N PHE A 364 23.37 91.66 -62.83
CA PHE A 364 22.31 91.18 -61.89
C PHE A 364 22.48 89.70 -61.41
N VAL A 365 21.62 89.26 -60.49
CA VAL A 365 21.78 88.30 -59.36
C VAL A 365 20.85 87.05 -59.42
N ALA A 366 21.19 85.99 -58.63
CA ALA A 366 20.41 84.82 -58.11
C ALA A 366 20.16 83.60 -59.04
N ALA A 367 20.08 82.33 -58.60
CA ALA A 367 19.72 81.74 -57.31
C ALA A 367 20.40 80.37 -57.07
N ALA A 368 20.65 80.04 -55.81
CA ALA A 368 21.09 78.73 -55.33
C ALA A 368 19.90 77.97 -54.71
N PRO A 369 19.80 76.64 -54.87
CA PRO A 369 18.85 75.84 -54.11
C PRO A 369 19.36 75.56 -52.69
N THR A 370 18.46 75.83 -51.76
CA THR A 370 18.54 75.72 -50.31
C THR A 370 18.68 74.26 -49.86
N ALA A 371 19.70 73.97 -49.05
CA ALA A 371 19.74 72.76 -48.23
C ALA A 371 18.82 72.95 -47.01
N ALA A 372 17.78 72.13 -46.90
CA ALA A 372 16.90 72.11 -45.73
C ALA A 372 17.46 71.17 -44.64
N THR A 373 18.04 71.80 -43.63
CA THR A 373 17.84 71.54 -42.19
C THR A 373 17.31 70.17 -41.76
N GLY A 374 18.21 69.23 -41.48
CA GLY A 374 17.92 67.95 -40.79
C GLY A 374 17.82 68.03 -39.26
N SER A 375 17.93 69.21 -38.65
CA SER A 375 18.03 69.35 -37.18
C SER A 375 16.68 69.53 -36.47
N ASP A 376 15.67 70.11 -37.11
CA ASP A 376 14.38 70.40 -36.46
C ASP A 376 13.47 69.18 -36.38
N ALA A 377 13.52 68.29 -37.38
CA ALA A 377 12.70 67.07 -37.43
C ALA A 377 13.07 66.06 -36.33
N PHE A 378 14.33 66.06 -35.89
CA PHE A 378 14.79 65.13 -34.86
C PHE A 378 14.33 65.55 -33.45
N LEU A 379 14.33 66.86 -33.18
CA LEU A 379 13.83 67.42 -31.92
C LEU A 379 12.31 67.32 -31.79
N SER A 380 11.56 67.35 -32.91
CA SER A 380 10.11 67.10 -32.90
C SER A 380 9.79 65.64 -32.56
N CYS A 381 10.51 64.67 -33.16
CA CYS A 381 10.29 63.24 -32.87
C CYS A 381 10.61 62.88 -31.41
N TYR A 382 11.63 63.51 -30.81
CA TYR A 382 11.93 63.34 -29.39
C TYR A 382 10.76 63.82 -28.50
N ARG A 383 10.20 64.99 -28.80
CA ARG A 383 9.08 65.56 -28.03
C ARG A 383 7.83 64.69 -28.12
N GLU A 384 7.50 64.23 -29.31
CA GLU A 384 6.37 63.31 -29.54
C GLU A 384 6.55 61.99 -28.80
N ALA A 385 7.76 61.43 -28.76
CA ALA A 385 8.04 60.20 -28.02
C ALA A 385 7.89 60.39 -26.50
N CYS A 386 8.28 61.54 -25.94
CA CYS A 386 8.03 61.87 -24.53
C CYS A 386 6.54 61.95 -24.21
N GLU A 387 5.74 62.58 -25.08
CA GLU A 387 4.29 62.69 -24.91
C GLU A 387 3.59 61.32 -24.94
N GLU A 388 4.00 60.43 -25.86
CA GLU A 388 3.43 59.07 -25.96
C GLU A 388 3.67 58.21 -24.70
N LEU A 389 4.79 58.42 -24.01
CA LEU A 389 5.08 57.78 -22.72
C LEU A 389 4.45 58.52 -21.52
N GLY A 390 3.98 59.76 -21.73
CA GLY A 390 3.47 60.65 -20.71
C GLY A 390 4.54 61.11 -19.74
N VAL A 391 5.74 61.44 -20.26
CA VAL A 391 6.87 62.01 -19.53
C VAL A 391 7.19 63.40 -20.06
N LEU A 392 7.76 64.28 -19.24
CA LEU A 392 8.13 65.63 -19.67
C LEU A 392 9.39 65.59 -20.54
N PRO A 393 9.45 66.34 -21.66
CA PRO A 393 10.69 66.48 -22.43
C PRO A 393 11.82 67.01 -21.55
N GLY A 394 12.94 66.26 -21.51
CA GLY A 394 14.08 66.57 -20.64
C GLY A 394 14.08 65.86 -19.29
N SER A 395 13.10 65.00 -19.00
CA SER A 395 13.14 64.07 -17.85
C SER A 395 14.44 63.25 -17.80
N GLY A 396 14.86 62.79 -16.63
CA GLY A 396 16.03 61.91 -16.52
C GLY A 396 15.77 60.51 -17.08
N TRP A 397 16.79 59.81 -17.58
CA TRP A 397 16.62 58.46 -18.15
C TRP A 397 15.99 57.46 -17.14
N GLN A 398 16.33 57.59 -15.87
CA GLN A 398 15.74 56.79 -14.80
C GLN A 398 14.22 57.01 -14.67
N GLU A 399 13.76 58.25 -14.85
CA GLU A 399 12.34 58.61 -14.78
C GLU A 399 11.56 58.05 -15.98
N VAL A 400 12.15 58.11 -17.17
CA VAL A 400 11.59 57.50 -18.40
C VAL A 400 11.44 55.98 -18.22
N ARG A 401 12.48 55.29 -17.76
CA ARG A 401 12.43 53.82 -17.50
C ARG A 401 11.45 53.44 -16.39
N ALA A 402 11.37 54.23 -15.33
CA ALA A 402 10.44 53.97 -14.22
C ALA A 402 8.99 54.17 -14.66
N THR A 403 8.72 55.15 -15.54
CA THR A 403 7.38 55.37 -16.11
C THR A 403 7.01 54.27 -17.09
N TRP A 404 7.93 53.84 -17.95
CA TRP A 404 7.74 52.71 -18.85
C TRP A 404 7.38 51.43 -18.10
N ARG A 405 8.20 51.01 -17.13
CA ARG A 405 7.97 49.77 -16.37
C ARG A 405 6.62 49.73 -15.64
N ARG A 406 6.15 50.87 -15.13
CA ARG A 406 4.84 50.97 -14.46
C ARG A 406 3.68 50.80 -15.45
N LYS A 407 3.78 51.41 -16.63
CA LYS A 407 2.69 51.42 -17.61
C LYS A 407 2.72 50.22 -18.58
N VAL A 408 3.86 49.54 -18.74
CA VAL A 408 4.00 48.45 -19.72
C VAL A 408 3.10 47.26 -19.41
N MET A 409 2.82 47.00 -18.13
CA MET A 409 1.91 45.92 -17.73
C MET A 409 0.49 46.21 -18.22
N ASP A 410 -0.01 47.42 -17.99
CA ASP A 410 -1.35 47.86 -18.43
C ASP A 410 -1.45 48.01 -19.95
N TRP A 411 -0.34 48.30 -20.63
CA TRP A 411 -0.31 48.52 -22.08
C TRP A 411 -0.08 47.24 -22.88
N HIS A 412 0.35 46.14 -22.27
CA HIS A 412 0.71 44.93 -23.00
C HIS A 412 -0.54 44.22 -23.56
N PRO A 413 -0.53 43.74 -24.82
CA PRO A 413 -1.68 43.05 -25.42
C PRO A 413 -2.12 41.82 -24.63
N ASP A 414 -1.16 41.08 -24.08
CA ASP A 414 -1.42 39.89 -23.25
C ASP A 414 -2.15 40.21 -21.93
N GLN A 415 -2.18 41.48 -21.51
CA GLN A 415 -2.92 41.95 -20.34
C GLN A 415 -4.20 42.73 -20.72
N GLY A 416 -4.63 42.65 -21.98
CA GLY A 416 -5.83 43.32 -22.49
C GLY A 416 -5.59 44.73 -23.03
N GLY A 417 -4.34 45.15 -23.21
CA GLY A 417 -3.98 46.41 -23.85
C GLY A 417 -4.23 46.42 -25.36
N ASP A 418 -4.44 47.61 -25.94
CA ASP A 418 -4.57 47.76 -27.40
C ASP A 418 -3.22 47.53 -28.10
N SER A 419 -3.15 46.49 -28.94
CA SER A 419 -1.96 46.11 -29.70
C SER A 419 -1.41 47.23 -30.59
N ARG A 420 -2.25 48.08 -31.19
CA ARG A 420 -1.78 49.20 -32.02
C ARG A 420 -1.15 50.30 -31.18
N LEU A 421 -1.73 50.61 -30.02
CA LEU A 421 -1.16 51.58 -29.08
C LEU A 421 0.12 51.04 -28.44
N TRP A 422 0.19 49.74 -28.18
CA TRP A 422 1.39 49.10 -27.64
C TRP A 422 2.58 49.23 -28.60
N VAL A 423 2.39 48.93 -29.91
CA VAL A 423 3.45 49.08 -30.91
C VAL A 423 3.95 50.53 -30.98
N ARG A 424 3.03 51.51 -30.98
CA ARG A 424 3.37 52.94 -31.02
C ARG A 424 4.17 53.38 -29.79
N ARG A 425 3.75 52.97 -28.59
CA ARG A 425 4.42 53.30 -27.32
C ARG A 425 5.77 52.60 -27.18
N ASN A 426 5.88 51.36 -27.66
CA ASN A 426 7.15 50.64 -27.69
C ASN A 426 8.15 51.29 -28.66
N ALA A 427 7.69 51.72 -29.85
CA ALA A 427 8.53 52.48 -30.77
C ALA A 427 9.01 53.82 -30.18
N ALA A 428 8.12 54.55 -29.49
CA ALA A 428 8.47 55.76 -28.77
C ALA A 428 9.51 55.50 -27.67
N TYR A 429 9.37 54.40 -26.90
CA TYR A 429 10.35 54.03 -25.88
C TYR A 429 11.72 53.71 -26.49
N GLN A 430 11.77 52.94 -27.57
CA GLN A 430 13.03 52.62 -28.27
C GLN A 430 13.72 53.87 -28.84
N LEU A 431 12.94 54.84 -29.34
CA LEU A 431 13.47 56.13 -29.78
C LEU A 431 14.11 56.90 -28.63
N LEU A 432 13.48 56.89 -27.44
CA LEU A 432 14.06 57.51 -26.24
C LEU A 432 15.31 56.76 -25.77
N VAL A 433 15.33 55.42 -25.77
CA VAL A 433 16.54 54.63 -25.47
C VAL A 433 17.72 55.11 -26.32
N ALA A 434 17.55 55.11 -27.64
CA ALA A 434 18.59 55.53 -28.59
C ALA A 434 19.02 56.99 -28.35
N TRP A 435 18.09 57.85 -27.97
CA TRP A 435 18.40 59.26 -27.69
C TRP A 435 19.28 59.44 -26.44
N TYR A 436 18.98 58.76 -25.33
CA TYR A 436 19.82 58.84 -24.13
C TYR A 436 21.18 58.15 -24.31
N GLU A 437 21.24 57.06 -25.09
CA GLU A 437 22.49 56.42 -25.48
C GLU A 437 23.38 57.36 -26.31
N PHE A 438 22.79 58.11 -27.24
CA PHE A 438 23.53 59.04 -28.10
C PHE A 438 24.06 60.28 -27.36
N ASN A 439 23.36 60.77 -26.32
CA ASN A 439 23.78 61.95 -25.56
C ASN A 439 24.57 61.65 -24.27
N GLY A 440 24.83 60.39 -23.95
CA GLY A 440 25.70 60.02 -22.84
C GLY A 440 25.14 60.28 -21.44
N ALA A 441 23.82 60.19 -21.24
CA ALA A 441 23.22 60.23 -19.91
C ALA A 441 22.81 58.81 -19.46
N SER A 442 23.80 58.00 -19.08
CA SER A 442 23.63 56.67 -18.46
C SER A 442 23.54 56.75 -16.95
#